data_AF-A0A1I5I0Y8-F1
#
_entry.id   AF-A0A1I5I0Y8-F1
#
_cell.length_a   1.000
_cell.length_b   1.000
_cell.length_c   1.000
_cell.angle_alpha   90.00
_cell.angle_beta   90.00
_cell.angle_gamma   90.00
#
_symmetry.space_group_name_H-M   'P 1'
#
loop_
_entity.id
_entity.type
_entity.pdbx_description
1 polymer ?
#
loop_
_entity_poly.entity_id
_entity_poly.type
_entity_poly.pdbx_seq_one_letter_code
_entity_poly.pdbx_strand_id
1 'polypeptide(L)'
;MTQTMEGIAATHRVGASPSANEQRAESRVPTAQIISLPDLHAGAEGDGGASAGGAAVLKDWNPLHQIKARLQVCVGEATLTVGELLGAKEHQVLRLDRGIDQPVDLTIEGKVVARGQLVAVDGHFAVRITELPVALGLGSGS
;
A
#
# COMPACT_ATOMS: atom_id res chain seq x y z
N MET A 1 82.97 -1.35 -13.72
CA MET A 1 83.12 -1.51 -15.19
C MET A 1 82.37 -2.77 -15.54
N THR A 2 81.30 -2.81 -16.33
CA THR A 2 80.86 -2.05 -17.53
C THR A 2 79.38 -2.43 -17.75
N GLN A 3 78.47 -1.47 -17.93
CA GLN A 3 77.87 -1.04 -19.22
C GLN A 3 76.78 -2.04 -19.73
N THR A 4 75.45 -1.79 -19.70
CA THR A 4 74.56 -0.88 -20.50
C THR A 4 73.71 -1.67 -21.51
N MET A 5 72.58 -1.06 -21.91
CA MET A 5 71.68 -1.32 -23.06
C MET A 5 70.54 -2.33 -22.84
N GLU A 6 69.27 -1.85 -22.83
CA GLU A 6 68.37 -1.61 -24.00
C GLU A 6 67.98 -2.95 -24.65
N GLY A 7 66.74 -3.41 -24.62
CA GLY A 7 65.53 -2.79 -25.15
C GLY A 7 65.17 -3.49 -26.47
N ILE A 8 63.99 -4.12 -26.57
CA ILE A 8 63.13 -4.19 -27.77
C ILE A 8 61.84 -4.97 -27.48
N ALA A 9 60.75 -4.46 -28.05
CA ALA A 9 59.37 -4.92 -27.96
C ALA A 9 59.08 -6.20 -28.75
N ALA A 10 58.06 -6.96 -28.33
CA ALA A 10 57.22 -7.72 -29.25
C ALA A 10 55.82 -7.99 -28.66
N THR A 11 54.86 -7.86 -29.56
CA THR A 11 53.41 -7.91 -29.44
C THR A 11 52.86 -9.29 -29.04
N HIS A 12 51.77 -9.31 -28.28
CA HIS A 12 50.83 -10.43 -28.29
C HIS A 12 49.40 -9.91 -28.07
N ARG A 13 48.62 -9.92 -29.15
CA ARG A 13 47.15 -9.88 -29.09
C ARG A 13 46.62 -11.28 -28.81
N VAL A 14 45.48 -11.33 -28.12
CA VAL A 14 44.39 -12.33 -28.06
C VAL A 14 43.95 -12.29 -26.59
N GLY A 15 42.74 -11.95 -26.18
CA GLY A 15 41.44 -12.04 -26.83
C GLY A 15 40.51 -12.72 -25.82
N ALA A 16 39.68 -11.93 -25.11
CA ALA A 16 38.45 -12.38 -24.44
C ALA A 16 37.80 -11.17 -23.72
N SER A 17 36.75 -10.61 -24.32
CA SER A 17 35.59 -10.09 -23.56
C SER A 17 34.67 -11.30 -23.27
N PRO A 18 33.54 -11.20 -22.53
CA PRO A 18 33.03 -10.17 -21.62
C PRO A 18 32.47 -10.76 -20.29
N SER A 19 32.45 -10.00 -19.20
CA SER A 19 31.52 -10.12 -18.05
C SER A 19 31.95 -9.14 -16.97
N ALA A 20 31.12 -8.53 -16.15
CA ALA A 20 29.70 -8.26 -16.19
C ALA A 20 29.50 -7.27 -15.02
N ASN A 21 29.00 -6.08 -15.33
CA ASN A 21 28.13 -5.30 -14.45
C ASN A 21 28.65 -4.93 -13.04
N GLU A 22 29.53 -3.93 -12.97
CA GLU A 22 29.84 -3.18 -11.75
C GLU A 22 29.26 -1.75 -11.86
N GLN A 23 27.93 -1.66 -12.01
CA GLN A 23 27.22 -0.37 -11.95
C GLN A 23 25.94 -0.53 -11.12
N ARG A 24 26.16 -0.69 -9.80
CA ARG A 24 25.11 -0.63 -8.78
C ARG A 24 25.25 0.68 -8.03
N ALA A 25 24.75 1.77 -8.61
CA ALA A 25 24.29 2.98 -7.90
C ALA A 25 23.82 4.04 -8.91
N GLU A 26 22.76 3.77 -9.67
CA GLU A 26 22.09 4.83 -10.44
C GLU A 26 20.86 5.28 -9.65
N SER A 27 20.97 6.47 -9.05
CA SER A 27 19.90 7.21 -8.41
C SER A 27 18.71 7.30 -9.36
N ARG A 28 17.67 6.51 -9.08
CA ARG A 28 16.42 6.51 -9.86
C ARG A 28 15.65 7.78 -9.56
N VAL A 29 16.02 8.87 -10.24
CA VAL A 29 15.24 10.10 -10.31
C VAL A 29 13.86 9.73 -10.85
N PRO A 30 12.75 9.97 -10.14
CA PRO A 30 11.43 9.77 -10.71
C PRO A 30 11.25 10.85 -11.79
N THR A 31 11.32 10.45 -13.05
CA THR A 31 10.98 11.34 -14.15
C THR A 31 9.47 11.56 -14.10
N ALA A 32 9.06 12.76 -13.70
CA ALA A 32 7.68 13.19 -13.81
C ALA A 32 7.39 13.46 -15.29
N GLN A 33 6.63 12.58 -15.95
CA GLN A 33 6.15 12.84 -17.29
C GLN A 33 4.94 13.77 -17.19
N ILE A 34 5.10 15.00 -17.68
CA ILE A 34 4.02 15.97 -17.83
C ILE A 34 3.17 15.49 -19.00
N ILE A 35 1.97 14.98 -18.72
CA ILE A 35 0.98 14.70 -19.76
C ILE A 35 0.46 16.04 -20.26
N SER A 36 0.88 16.46 -21.45
CA SER A 36 0.26 17.57 -22.17
C SER A 36 -1.13 17.13 -22.62
N LEU A 37 -2.17 17.61 -21.95
CA LEU A 37 -3.54 17.48 -22.44
C LEU A 37 -3.66 18.33 -23.73
N PRO A 38 -4.18 17.79 -24.84
CA PRO A 38 -4.46 18.59 -26.02
C PRO A 38 -5.54 19.62 -25.68
N ASP A 39 -5.18 20.89 -25.84
CA ASP A 39 -6.08 22.03 -25.78
C ASP A 39 -7.20 21.82 -26.80
N LEU A 40 -8.43 21.64 -26.31
CA LEU A 40 -9.61 21.52 -27.15
C LEU A 40 -9.85 22.89 -27.78
N HIS A 41 -9.46 23.00 -29.05
CA HIS A 41 -9.77 24.06 -30.02
C HIS A 41 -10.72 25.13 -29.49
N ALA A 42 -10.16 26.29 -29.14
CA ALA A 42 -10.86 27.56 -29.17
C ALA A 42 -11.32 27.81 -30.62
N GLY A 43 -12.57 27.45 -30.90
CA GLY A 43 -13.19 27.58 -32.20
C GLY A 43 -14.68 27.85 -32.05
N ALA A 44 -15.02 29.13 -32.18
CA ALA A 44 -16.33 29.70 -32.48
C ALA A 44 -17.37 29.78 -31.34
N GLU A 45 -17.70 31.03 -31.05
CA GLU A 45 -18.82 31.53 -30.27
C GLU A 45 -20.15 30.95 -30.76
N GLY A 46 -21.02 30.54 -29.82
CA GLY A 46 -22.35 30.02 -30.11
C GLY A 46 -23.10 29.62 -28.84
N ASP A 47 -23.86 30.58 -28.30
CA ASP A 47 -25.13 30.52 -27.54
C ASP A 47 -25.52 29.32 -26.65
N GLY A 48 -26.21 29.64 -25.55
CA GLY A 48 -26.44 28.77 -24.39
C GLY A 48 -27.27 27.50 -24.61
N GLY A 49 -26.94 26.48 -23.83
CA GLY A 49 -27.73 25.26 -23.71
C GLY A 49 -27.09 24.23 -22.81
N ALA A 50 -27.68 24.02 -21.63
CA ALA A 50 -27.18 23.17 -20.55
C ALA A 50 -26.78 21.74 -20.99
N SER A 51 -25.66 21.24 -20.46
CA SER A 51 -25.46 19.80 -20.24
C SER A 51 -24.59 19.54 -19.02
N ALA A 52 -25.25 19.40 -17.87
CA ALA A 52 -24.72 18.77 -16.67
C ALA A 52 -24.61 17.24 -16.88
N GLY A 53 -23.79 16.82 -17.84
CA GLY A 53 -23.60 15.41 -18.21
C GLY A 53 -22.18 14.86 -17.99
N GLY A 54 -21.19 15.73 -17.74
CA GLY A 54 -19.78 15.31 -17.64
C GLY A 54 -19.36 14.74 -16.29
N ALA A 55 -20.11 14.99 -15.21
CA ALA A 55 -19.74 14.57 -13.86
C ALA A 55 -20.19 13.14 -13.48
N ALA A 56 -21.11 12.55 -14.25
CA ALA A 56 -21.63 11.21 -13.94
C ALA A 56 -20.63 10.11 -14.33
N VAL A 57 -19.96 10.24 -15.47
CA VAL A 57 -19.09 9.19 -16.04
C VAL A 57 -17.81 8.96 -15.21
N LEU A 58 -17.33 9.93 -14.43
CA LEU A 58 -16.19 9.72 -13.52
C LEU A 58 -16.58 9.10 -12.17
N LYS A 59 -17.87 9.04 -11.83
CA LYS A 59 -18.33 8.55 -10.53
C LYS A 59 -18.36 7.02 -10.47
N ASP A 60 -18.48 6.37 -11.62
CA ASP A 60 -18.61 4.92 -11.75
C ASP A 60 -17.27 4.17 -11.69
N TRP A 61 -16.15 4.86 -11.93
CA TRP A 61 -14.80 4.28 -11.95
C TRP A 61 -13.92 4.93 -10.88
N ASN A 62 -14.22 4.65 -9.61
CA ASN A 62 -13.32 5.02 -8.51
C ASN A 62 -12.20 3.95 -8.38
N PRO A 63 -10.95 4.21 -8.81
CA PRO A 63 -9.86 3.23 -8.78
C PRO A 63 -9.54 2.73 -7.36
N LEU A 64 -9.98 3.45 -6.32
CA LEU A 64 -9.84 3.04 -4.92
C LEU A 64 -10.63 1.77 -4.58
N HIS A 65 -11.67 1.41 -5.35
CA HIS A 65 -12.46 0.19 -5.12
C HIS A 65 -11.68 -1.10 -5.39
N GLN A 66 -10.55 -1.03 -6.11
CA GLN A 66 -9.73 -2.19 -6.45
C GLN A 66 -8.57 -2.42 -5.47
N ILE A 67 -8.42 -1.56 -4.46
CA ILE A 67 -7.35 -1.65 -3.48
C ILE A 67 -7.74 -2.68 -2.41
N LYS A 68 -6.94 -3.73 -2.28
CA LYS A 68 -7.09 -4.73 -1.21
C LYS A 68 -6.60 -4.14 0.10
N ALA A 69 -7.46 -4.12 1.12
CA ALA A 69 -7.09 -3.76 2.48
C ALA A 69 -7.12 -5.00 3.39
N ARG A 70 -6.21 -5.06 4.36
CA ARG A 70 -6.22 -6.09 5.40
C ARG A 70 -7.13 -5.62 6.55
N LEU A 71 -8.24 -6.31 6.71
CA LEU A 71 -9.16 -6.10 7.82
C LEU A 71 -8.79 -7.07 8.95
N GLN A 72 -8.64 -6.56 10.17
CA GLN A 72 -8.41 -7.33 11.38
C GLN A 72 -9.62 -7.19 12.30
N VAL A 73 -10.09 -8.31 12.85
CA VAL A 73 -11.18 -8.32 13.81
C VAL A 73 -10.59 -8.52 15.19
N CYS A 74 -10.79 -7.55 16.08
CA CYS A 74 -10.32 -7.57 17.46
C CYS A 74 -11.48 -7.87 18.41
N VAL A 75 -11.44 -9.05 19.02
CA VAL A 75 -12.44 -9.47 20.04
C VAL A 75 -12.20 -8.73 21.36
N GLY A 76 -10.94 -8.44 21.70
CA GLY A 76 -10.56 -7.69 22.88
C GLY A 76 -9.04 -7.57 23.02
N GLU A 77 -8.60 -6.81 24.01
CA GLU A 77 -7.20 -6.63 24.38
C GLU A 77 -6.97 -7.15 25.81
N ALA A 78 -5.75 -7.61 26.11
CA ALA A 78 -5.33 -7.95 27.46
C ALA A 78 -3.93 -7.39 27.70
N THR A 79 -3.77 -6.60 28.77
CA THR A 79 -2.47 -6.07 29.20
C THR A 79 -1.85 -7.03 30.20
N LEU A 80 -0.69 -7.59 29.86
CA LEU A 80 0.03 -8.56 30.67
C LEU A 80 1.43 -8.03 31.01
N THR A 81 1.95 -8.44 32.17
CA THR A 81 3.35 -8.17 32.49
C THR A 81 4.27 -9.09 31.69
N VAL A 82 5.52 -8.69 31.48
CA VAL A 82 6.52 -9.54 30.80
C VAL A 82 6.71 -10.87 31.55
N GLY A 83 6.63 -10.87 32.89
CA GLY A 83 6.71 -12.08 33.69
C GLY A 83 5.55 -13.05 33.44
N GLU A 84 4.32 -12.54 33.27
CA GLU A 84 3.14 -13.35 32.93
C GLU A 84 3.29 -13.99 31.54
N LEU A 85 3.82 -13.25 30.57
CA LEU A 85 4.08 -13.76 29.22
C LEU A 85 5.16 -14.85 29.20
N LEU A 86 6.26 -14.65 29.94
CA LEU A 86 7.33 -15.65 30.05
C LEU A 86 6.87 -16.90 30.83
N GLY A 87 5.95 -16.73 31.78
CA GLY A 87 5.35 -17.80 32.56
C GLY A 87 4.10 -18.41 31.92
N ALA A 88 3.69 -17.95 30.73
CA ALA A 88 2.49 -18.44 30.06
C ALA A 88 2.61 -19.93 29.76
N LYS A 89 1.57 -20.68 30.09
CA LYS A 89 1.52 -22.14 29.93
C LYS A 89 0.50 -22.53 28.90
N GLU A 90 0.68 -23.73 28.36
CA GLU A 90 -0.34 -24.41 27.58
C GLU A 90 -1.64 -24.44 28.38
N HIS A 91 -2.76 -24.12 27.74
CA HIS A 91 -4.09 -24.07 28.36
C HIS A 91 -4.32 -22.92 29.37
N GLN A 92 -3.42 -21.95 29.49
CA GLN A 92 -3.67 -20.75 30.28
C GLN A 92 -4.80 -19.90 29.64
N VAL A 93 -5.77 -19.48 30.44
CA VAL A 93 -6.88 -18.63 30.00
C VAL A 93 -6.59 -17.18 30.35
N LEU A 94 -6.53 -16.32 29.33
CA LEU A 94 -6.36 -14.88 29.48
C LEU A 94 -7.71 -14.18 29.41
N ARG A 95 -8.00 -13.33 30.39
CA ARG A 95 -9.19 -12.47 30.36
C ARG A 95 -8.89 -11.25 29.51
N LEU A 96 -9.77 -11.00 28.54
CA LEU A 96 -9.75 -9.77 27.75
C LEU A 96 -10.53 -8.68 28.50
N ASP A 97 -10.25 -7.43 28.19
CA ASP A 97 -10.93 -6.25 28.74
C ASP A 97 -12.38 -6.09 28.23
N ARG A 98 -12.72 -6.75 27.12
CA ARG A 98 -14.05 -6.65 26.49
C ARG A 98 -15.03 -7.71 26.97
N GLY A 99 -16.25 -7.28 27.28
CA GLY A 99 -17.37 -8.15 27.64
C GLY A 99 -18.03 -8.83 26.43
N ILE A 100 -18.61 -10.02 26.63
CA ILE A 100 -19.22 -10.85 25.57
C ILE A 100 -20.41 -10.20 24.84
N ASP A 101 -21.05 -9.22 25.47
CA ASP A 101 -22.22 -8.52 24.92
C ASP A 101 -21.81 -7.32 24.05
N GLN A 102 -20.53 -6.94 24.09
CA GLN A 102 -20.03 -5.78 23.36
C GLN A 102 -19.67 -6.14 21.92
N PRO A 103 -19.89 -5.23 20.94
CA PRO A 103 -19.46 -5.46 19.57
C PRO A 103 -17.93 -5.55 19.48
N VAL A 104 -17.43 -6.36 18.55
CA VAL A 104 -16.01 -6.46 18.20
C VAL A 104 -15.58 -5.28 17.34
N ASP A 105 -14.34 -4.84 17.48
CA ASP A 105 -13.79 -3.79 16.62
C ASP A 105 -13.21 -4.39 15.34
N LEU A 106 -13.46 -3.73 14.22
CA LEU A 106 -12.83 -4.03 12.95
C LEU A 106 -11.79 -2.93 12.69
N THR A 107 -10.54 -3.34 12.53
CA THR A 107 -9.41 -2.43 12.34
C THR A 107 -8.74 -2.64 10.97
N ILE A 108 -8.29 -1.55 10.37
CA ILE A 108 -7.40 -1.55 9.19
C ILE A 108 -6.15 -0.77 9.58
N GLU A 109 -4.97 -1.37 9.44
CA GLU A 109 -3.69 -0.76 9.83
C GLU A 109 -3.73 -0.19 11.27
N GLY A 110 -4.38 -0.91 12.19
CA GLY A 110 -4.52 -0.52 13.61
C GLY A 110 -5.56 0.56 13.91
N LYS A 111 -6.27 1.10 12.92
CA LYS A 111 -7.36 2.07 13.13
C LYS A 111 -8.71 1.39 13.12
N VAL A 112 -9.56 1.66 14.09
CA VAL A 112 -10.94 1.14 14.13
C VAL A 112 -11.76 1.81 13.03
N VAL A 113 -12.23 1.01 12.08
CA VAL A 113 -13.00 1.46 10.91
C VAL A 113 -14.45 0.99 10.93
N ALA A 114 -14.82 0.09 11.85
CA ALA A 114 -16.19 -0.38 12.06
C ALA A 114 -16.30 -1.15 13.38
N ARG A 115 -17.53 -1.33 13.85
CA ARG A 115 -17.88 -2.26 14.92
C ARG A 115 -18.91 -3.26 14.41
N GLY A 116 -18.87 -4.47 14.95
CA GLY A 116 -19.80 -5.51 14.55
C GLY A 116 -20.01 -6.57 15.61
N GLN A 117 -21.00 -7.43 15.41
CA GLN A 117 -21.23 -8.60 16.23
C GLN A 117 -20.56 -9.81 15.59
N LEU A 118 -19.82 -10.58 16.38
CA LEU A 118 -19.23 -11.84 15.93
C LEU A 118 -20.35 -12.88 15.80
N VAL A 119 -20.44 -13.50 14.62
CA VAL A 119 -21.43 -14.52 14.27
C VAL A 119 -20.73 -15.72 13.64
N ALA A 120 -21.36 -16.89 13.67
CA ALA A 120 -20.88 -18.07 12.97
C ALA A 120 -21.74 -18.30 11.72
N VAL A 121 -21.10 -18.43 10.56
CA VAL A 121 -21.77 -18.67 9.27
C VAL A 121 -21.04 -19.82 8.59
N ASP A 122 -21.77 -20.89 8.26
CA ASP A 122 -21.21 -22.09 7.59
C ASP A 122 -19.99 -22.70 8.30
N GLY A 123 -19.94 -22.63 9.63
CA GLY A 123 -18.80 -23.11 10.42
C GLY A 123 -17.58 -22.17 10.40
N HIS A 124 -17.71 -20.98 9.82
CA HIS A 124 -16.69 -19.94 9.81
C HIS A 124 -17.05 -18.79 10.75
N PHE A 125 -16.03 -18.13 11.29
CA PHE A 125 -16.21 -16.87 11.97
C PHE A 125 -16.57 -15.78 10.96
N ALA A 126 -17.65 -15.06 11.24
CA ALA A 126 -18.13 -13.95 10.45
C ALA A 126 -18.46 -12.77 11.38
N VAL A 127 -18.56 -11.57 10.82
CA VAL A 127 -18.89 -10.37 11.58
C VAL A 127 -20.05 -9.66 10.90
N ARG A 128 -21.14 -9.47 11.65
CA ARG A 128 -22.25 -8.61 11.24
C ARG A 128 -21.93 -7.18 11.64
N ILE A 129 -21.68 -6.32 10.66
CA ILE A 129 -21.40 -4.91 10.94
C ILE A 129 -22.63 -4.27 11.61
N THR A 130 -22.42 -3.65 12.77
CA THR A 130 -23.46 -2.94 13.54
C THR A 130 -23.30 -1.44 13.45
N GLU A 131 -22.06 -0.96 13.44
CA GLU A 131 -21.75 0.46 13.34
C GLU A 131 -20.62 0.67 12.33
N LEU A 132 -20.80 1.62 11.42
CA LEU A 132 -19.70 2.15 10.63
C LEU A 132 -19.38 3.55 11.17
N PRO A 133 -18.14 3.86 11.57
CA PRO A 133 -17.66 5.23 11.67
C PRO A 133 -17.70 5.84 10.27
N VAL A 134 -18.81 6.53 10.01
CA VAL A 134 -18.89 7.62 9.05
C VAL A 134 -17.75 8.61 9.35
N ALA A 135 -16.88 9.03 8.44
CA ALA A 135 -16.68 8.72 7.05
C ALA A 135 -15.15 8.66 6.81
N LEU A 136 -14.67 7.74 5.97
CA LEU A 136 -13.49 8.05 5.18
C LEU A 136 -13.93 9.13 4.18
N GLY A 137 -14.00 10.36 4.67
CA GLY A 137 -14.50 11.51 3.96
C GLY A 137 -13.59 11.83 2.78
N LEU A 138 -13.90 11.26 1.62
CA LEU A 138 -13.67 11.92 0.34
C LEU A 138 -14.83 12.90 0.13
N GLY A 139 -14.96 13.85 1.06
CA GLY A 139 -15.80 15.01 0.90
C GLY A 139 -15.02 16.00 0.04
N SER A 140 -15.50 16.19 -1.19
CA SER A 140 -15.32 17.39 -2.02
C SER A 140 -15.04 18.63 -1.16
N GLY A 141 -13.94 19.34 -1.39
CA GLY A 141 -13.95 20.31 -2.48
C GLY A 141 -14.82 21.51 -2.11
N SER A 142 -14.19 22.53 -1.54
CA SER A 142 -14.60 23.92 -1.71
C SER A 142 -13.34 24.71 -2.05
#